data_AF-A0A1H3P2A4-F1
#
_entry.id   AF-A0A1H3P2A4-F1
#
_cell.length_a   1.000
_cell.length_b   1.000
_cell.length_c   1.000
_cell.angle_alpha   90.00
_cell.angle_beta   90.00
_cell.angle_gamma   90.00
#
_symmetry.space_group_name_H-M   'P 1'
#
loop_
_entity.id
_entity.type
_entity.pdbx_description
1 polymer ?
#
loop_
_entity_poly.entity_id
_entity_poly.type
_entity_poly.pdbx_seq_one_letter_code
_entity_poly.pdbx_strand_id
1 'polypeptide(L)' 'MANSEPDVIFYNGKITTLDENHPEVMAIALTGGFVSAIGSDKEIHALAFCMRPWLRDPSCR' A
#
# COMPACT_ATOMS: atom_id res chain seq x y z
N MET A 1 -15.66 5.73 -9.68
CA MET A 1 -14.38 6.47 -9.62
C MET A 1 -13.52 5.71 -8.64
N ALA A 2 -12.62 4.86 -9.12
CA ALA A 2 -11.71 4.12 -8.23
C ALA A 2 -10.56 5.07 -7.90
N ASN A 3 -10.39 5.37 -6.62
CA ASN A 3 -9.17 5.99 -6.13
C ASN A 3 -8.06 4.94 -6.33
N SER A 4 -7.10 5.21 -7.21
CA SER A 4 -6.05 4.23 -7.57
C SER A 4 -5.00 4.05 -6.47
N GLU A 5 -5.10 4.82 -5.39
CA GLU A 5 -4.16 4.81 -4.28
C GLU A 5 -4.74 4.13 -3.03
N PRO A 6 -3.87 3.52 -2.21
CA PRO A 6 -4.24 3.09 -0.87
C PRO A 6 -4.67 4.26 0.01
N ASP A 7 -5.73 4.06 0.79
CA ASP A 7 -6.12 4.95 1.87
C ASP A 7 -5.16 4.84 3.06
N VAL A 8 -4.65 3.62 3.31
CA VAL A 8 -3.75 3.30 4.42
C VAL A 8 -2.71 2.28 3.95
N ILE A 9 -1.45 2.49 4.35
CA ILE A 9 -0.37 1.50 4.22
C ILE A 9 0.20 1.22 5.61
N PHE A 10 0.23 -0.05 6.00
CA PHE A 10 1.03 -0.52 7.14
C PHE A 10 2.30 -1.17 6.59
N TYR A 11 3.46 -0.76 7.10
CA TYR A 11 4.77 -1.22 6.65
C TYR A 11 5.75 -1.30 7.83
N ASN A 12 6.92 -1.91 7.60
CA ASN A 12 7.90 -2.27 8.62
C ASN A 12 7.28 -3.15 9.72
N GLY A 13 6.35 -4.01 9.30
CA GLY A 13 5.60 -4.90 10.18
C GLY A 13 6.00 -6.36 10.00
N LYS A 14 5.52 -7.20 10.92
CA LYS A 14 5.41 -8.65 10.71
C LYS A 14 3.92 -8.96 10.66
N ILE A 15 3.40 -9.16 9.46
CA ILE A 15 1.96 -9.27 9.19
C ILE A 15 1.66 -10.70 8.79
N THR A 16 0.86 -11.40 9.60
CA THR A 16 0.37 -12.74 9.26
C THR A 16 -0.97 -12.63 8.55
N THR A 17 -1.12 -13.34 7.45
CA THR A 17 -2.39 -13.43 6.70
C THR A 17 -2.89 -14.88 6.68
N LEU A 18 -4.15 -15.07 6.28
CA LEU A 18 -4.70 -16.40 5.97
C LEU A 18 -4.66 -16.72 4.46
N ASP A 19 -3.91 -15.94 3.67
CA ASP A 19 -3.59 -16.28 2.28
C ASP A 19 -2.52 -17.38 2.27
N GLU A 20 -2.83 -18.52 1.67
CA GLU A 20 -1.93 -19.67 1.58
C GLU A 20 -0.64 -19.36 0.82
N ASN A 21 -0.68 -18.40 -0.11
CA ASN A 21 0.48 -18.02 -0.92
C ASN A 21 1.35 -16.97 -0.21
N HIS A 22 0.76 -16.19 0.71
CA HIS A 22 1.42 -15.10 1.41
C HIS A 22 1.08 -15.08 2.91
N PRO A 23 1.38 -16.17 3.65
CA PRO A 23 1.00 -16.29 5.06
C PRO A 23 1.72 -15.28 5.96
N GLU A 24 2.87 -14.76 5.53
CA GLU A 24 3.61 -13.69 6.22
C GLU A 24 4.12 -12.65 5.21
N VAL A 25 3.85 -11.37 5.48
CA VAL A 25 4.29 -10.22 4.67
C VAL A 25 4.80 -9.09 5.58
N MET A 26 5.49 -8.11 5.01
CA MET A 26 6.04 -6.98 5.76
C MET A 26 5.17 -5.72 5.67
N ALA A 27 4.38 -5.62 4.59
CA ALA A 27 3.49 -4.50 4.36
C ALA A 27 2.16 -4.90 3.71
N ILE A 28 1.12 -4.11 3.98
CA ILE A 28 -0.24 -4.25 3.45
C ILE A 28 -0.86 -2.88 3.16
N ALA A 29 -1.55 -2.77 2.04
CA ALA A 29 -2.30 -1.58 1.61
C ALA A 29 -3.81 -1.84 1.67
N LEU A 30 -4.55 -0.84 2.14
CA LEU A 30 -6.01 -0.83 2.18
C LEU A 30 -6.58 0.26 1.29
N THR A 31 -7.60 -0.07 0.48
CA THR A 31 -8.37 0.89 -0.33
C THR A 31 -9.86 0.59 -0.18
N GLY A 32 -10.66 1.60 0.17
CA GLY A 32 -12.08 1.46 0.45
C GLY A 32 -12.40 0.50 1.59
N GLY A 33 -11.46 0.30 2.52
CA GLY A 33 -11.58 -0.68 3.62
C GLY A 33 -11.26 -2.13 3.22
N PHE A 34 -10.81 -2.39 1.99
CA PHE A 34 -10.41 -3.71 1.51
C PHE A 34 -8.89 -3.80 1.32
N VAL A 35 -8.34 -5.00 1.47
CA VAL A 35 -6.94 -5.28 1.12
C VAL A 35 -6.75 -5.12 -0.38
N SER A 36 -5.93 -4.15 -0.79
CA SER A 36 -5.66 -3.86 -2.19
C SER A 36 -4.27 -4.32 -2.66
N ALA A 37 -3.31 -4.47 -1.74
CA ALA A 37 -2.01 -5.07 -2.00
C ALA A 37 -1.33 -5.60 -0.72
N ILE A 38 -0.47 -6.60 -0.86
CA ILE A 38 0.39 -7.16 0.21
C ILE A 38 1.79 -7.42 -0.35
N GLY A 39 2.84 -7.35 0.47
CA GLY A 39 4.20 -7.62 0.01
C GLY A 39 5.30 -7.12 0.95
N SER A 40 6.45 -6.80 0.37
CA SER A 40 7.56 -6.16 1.08
C SER A 40 7.30 -4.67 1.33
N ASP A 41 8.03 -4.08 2.29
CA ASP A 41 7.95 -2.64 2.58
C ASP A 41 8.20 -1.80 1.34
N LYS A 42 9.18 -2.18 0.51
CA LYS A 42 9.56 -1.42 -0.68
C LYS A 42 8.44 -1.44 -1.73
N GLU A 43 7.84 -2.59 -1.97
CA GLU A 43 6.79 -2.77 -2.98
C GLU A 43 5.53 -1.99 -2.59
N ILE A 44 5.10 -2.09 -1.34
CA ILE A 44 3.85 -1.49 -0.90
C ILE A 44 4.00 0.00 -0.62
N HIS A 45 5.14 0.44 -0.08
CA HIS A 45 5.38 1.87 0.15
C HIS A 45 5.47 2.68 -1.16
N ALA A 46 5.87 2.05 -2.27
CA ALA A 46 5.85 2.68 -3.59
C ALA A 46 4.43 3.07 -4.07
N LEU A 47 3.39 2.51 -3.46
CA LEU A 47 1.99 2.82 -3.78
C LEU A 47 1.48 4.12 -3.13
N ALA A 48 2.24 4.73 -2.21
CA ALA A 48 1.80 5.87 -1.40
C ALA A 48 1.77 7.23 -2.14
N PHE A 49 2.02 7.27 -3.45
CA PHE A 49 2.71 8.41 -4.05
C PHE A 49 1.91 9.36 -4.95
N CYS A 50 0.57 9.33 -5.06
CA CYS A 50 -0.08 10.08 -6.14
C CYS A 50 -1.15 11.15 -5.76
N MET A 51 -1.58 11.29 -4.50
CA MET A 51 -2.57 12.34 -4.14
C MET A 51 -2.17 13.17 -2.92
N ARG A 52 -1.25 14.10 -3.13
CA ARG A 52 -1.14 15.30 -2.30
C ARG A 52 -1.28 16.55 -3.17
N PRO A 53 -2.48 17.17 -3.25
CA PRO A 53 -2.74 18.35 -4.09
C PRO A 53 -1.81 19.56 -3.84
N TRP A 54 -1.14 19.61 -2.69
CA TRP A 54 -0.24 20.68 -2.27
C TRP A 54 1.23 20.28 -2.16
N LEU A 55 1.57 19.00 -2.35
CA LEU A 55 2.99 18.60 -2.48
C LEU A 55 3.35 18.58 -3.97
N ARG A 56 4.24 19.48 -4.38
CA ARG A 56 4.98 19.30 -5.63
C ARG A 56 5.97 18.16 -5.45
N ASP A 57 5.50 16.93 -5.63
CA ASP A 57 6.39 15.79 -5.76
C ASP A 57 6.71 15.55 -7.25
N PRO A 58 7.97 15.69 -7.69
CA PRO A 58 8.37 15.48 -9.07
C PRO A 58 8.33 14.01 -9.53
N SER A 59 8.09 13.06 -8.62
CA SER A 59 7.89 11.64 -8.94
C SER A 59 6.49 11.32 -9.50
N CYS A 60 5.53 12.24 -9.34
CA CYS A 60 4.23 12.22 -10.02
C CYS A 60 4.37 12.83 -11.43
N ARG A 61 4.76 12.03 -12.42
CA ARG A 61 4.69 12.43 -13.82
C ARG A 61 4.20 11.29 -14.69
#